data_AF-A0A9W4WWQ6-F1
#
_entry.id   AF-A0A9W4WWQ6-F1
#
_cell.length_a   1.000
_cell.length_b   1.000
_cell.length_c   1.000
_cell.angle_alpha   90.00
_cell.angle_beta   90.00
_cell.angle_gamma   90.00
#
_symmetry.space_group_name_H-M   'P 1'
#
loop_
_entity.id
_entity.type
_entity.pdbx_description
1 polymer ?
#
loop_
_entity_poly.entity_id
_entity_poly.type
_entity_poly.pdbx_seq_one_letter_code
_entity_poly.pdbx_strand_id
1 'polypeptide(L)'
;MQDPNKSIEISSTSVLDLKAELFKQKEEFEKQKTAANNQPLSAVARKTAKKPEIWERQNKGVLDRSNRDELEKIDAPTLEASRAAMERKAKLYDHLRKTGISDDRLAEEVLVDFDRKIWEQPSDDKSTENKGKGEDPWVEYVDEFGRTRLARKSQIPKIESPVTGPTLPIVEDELISEETLLEQVRQRWEETAKAELKRGVGPIHYDETKEIRTKGVGFYRFSKDEEERQEQMTALKELRLETELKRATHQTIKEKRKAQLDARMEMICAKRQKRLKKLTKTESTSIQQVDITKTSSISPSSPKTLITATCSTTEEDTASKIVQKPLNNIDASNLLSNPEQAVNDLLSNIRRQVEQKRNGKVS
;
A
#
# COMPACT_ATOMS: atom_id res chain seq x y z
N MET A 1 11.60 54.59 -55.05
CA MET A 1 10.45 55.41 -54.59
C MET A 1 9.29 55.09 -55.51
N GLN A 2 8.11 54.75 -54.98
CA GLN A 2 6.92 54.47 -55.80
C GLN A 2 6.21 55.80 -56.06
N ASP A 3 5.83 56.05 -57.31
CA ASP A 3 5.25 57.34 -57.73
C ASP A 3 3.91 57.60 -57.04
N PRO A 4 3.71 58.77 -56.40
CA PRO A 4 2.51 59.07 -55.60
C PRO A 4 1.23 59.22 -56.43
N ASN A 5 1.32 59.23 -57.77
CA ASN A 5 0.20 59.37 -58.69
C ASN A 5 -0.10 58.08 -59.48
N LYS A 6 0.43 56.93 -59.08
CA LYS A 6 0.12 55.67 -59.77
C LYS A 6 -1.28 55.20 -59.38
N SER A 7 -2.26 55.39 -60.27
CA SER A 7 -3.61 54.86 -60.11
C SER A 7 -3.55 53.34 -60.07
N ILE A 8 -3.96 52.76 -58.93
CA ILE A 8 -4.06 51.31 -58.79
C ILE A 8 -5.31 50.90 -59.56
N GLU A 9 -5.13 50.28 -60.72
CA GLU A 9 -6.23 49.68 -61.47
C GLU A 9 -6.65 48.39 -60.77
N ILE A 10 -7.65 48.49 -59.90
CA ILE A 10 -8.19 47.36 -59.15
C ILE A 10 -9.14 46.60 -60.08
N SER A 11 -8.83 45.34 -60.40
CA SER A 11 -9.73 44.49 -61.19
C SER A 11 -11.03 44.24 -60.42
N SER A 12 -12.16 44.22 -61.13
CA SER A 12 -13.48 43.96 -60.53
C SER A 12 -13.53 42.61 -59.79
N THR A 13 -12.76 41.63 -60.25
CA THR A 13 -12.59 40.32 -59.61
C THR A 13 -11.88 40.43 -58.26
N SER A 14 -10.88 41.30 -58.13
CA SER A 14 -10.16 41.52 -56.87
C SER A 14 -11.04 42.21 -55.81
N VAL A 15 -11.94 43.10 -56.24
CA VAL A 15 -12.95 43.71 -55.33
C VAL A 15 -13.95 42.68 -54.82
N LEU A 16 -14.37 41.74 -55.68
CA LEU A 16 -15.29 40.67 -55.29
C LEU A 16 -14.63 39.66 -54.34
N ASP A 17 -13.35 39.35 -54.56
CA ASP A 17 -12.58 38.45 -53.69
C ASP A 17 -12.36 39.06 -52.30
N LEU A 18 -11.96 40.34 -52.24
CA LEU A 18 -11.83 41.07 -50.98
C LEU A 18 -13.18 41.20 -50.25
N LYS A 19 -14.27 41.39 -51.00
CA LYS A 19 -15.63 41.40 -50.44
C LYS A 19 -16.00 40.03 -49.88
N ALA A 20 -15.66 38.94 -50.55
CA ALA A 20 -15.89 37.58 -50.07
C ALA A 20 -15.09 37.30 -48.79
N GLU A 21 -13.83 37.73 -48.74
CA GLU A 21 -12.96 37.56 -47.58
C GLU A 21 -13.44 38.37 -46.36
N LEU A 22 -13.87 39.62 -46.56
CA LEU A 22 -14.52 40.43 -45.52
C LEU A 22 -15.82 39.80 -45.02
N PHE A 23 -16.62 39.22 -45.91
CA PHE A 23 -17.87 38.57 -45.53
C PHE A 23 -17.62 37.29 -44.74
N LYS A 24 -16.60 36.51 -45.13
CA LYS A 24 -16.15 35.33 -44.42
C LYS A 24 -15.65 35.67 -43.01
N GLN A 25 -14.80 36.70 -42.88
CA GLN A 25 -14.33 37.16 -41.57
C GLN A 25 -15.47 37.68 -40.69
N LYS A 26 -16.46 38.37 -41.27
CA LYS A 26 -17.66 38.82 -40.55
C LYS A 26 -18.51 37.65 -40.06
N GLU A 27 -18.68 36.60 -40.87
CA GLU A 27 -19.39 35.38 -40.50
C GLU A 27 -18.65 34.61 -39.39
N GLU A 28 -17.32 34.50 -39.50
CA GLU A 28 -16.48 33.91 -38.45
C GLU A 28 -16.56 34.71 -37.15
N PHE A 29 -16.58 36.04 -37.22
CA PHE A 29 -16.75 36.92 -36.06
C PHE A 29 -18.13 36.75 -35.41
N GLU A 30 -19.21 36.70 -36.19
CA GLU A 30 -20.56 36.45 -35.66
C GLU A 30 -20.72 35.01 -35.14
N LYS A 31 -20.06 34.01 -35.73
CA LYS A 31 -19.97 32.65 -35.19
C LYS A 31 -19.20 32.62 -33.87
N GLN A 32 -18.10 33.34 -33.75
CA GLN A 32 -17.35 33.46 -32.49
C GLN A 32 -18.13 34.23 -31.44
N LYS A 33 -18.84 35.30 -31.82
CA LYS A 33 -19.70 36.09 -30.95
C LYS A 33 -20.91 35.28 -30.47
N THR A 34 -21.57 34.55 -31.35
CA THR A 34 -22.67 33.64 -30.97
C THR A 34 -22.17 32.43 -30.19
N ALA A 35 -20.98 31.89 -30.47
CA ALA A 35 -20.35 30.86 -29.63
C ALA A 35 -19.97 31.40 -28.25
N ALA A 36 -19.55 32.66 -28.14
CA ALA A 36 -19.29 33.35 -26.88
C ALA A 36 -20.59 33.70 -26.13
N ASN A 37 -21.68 33.99 -26.84
CA ASN A 37 -22.98 34.37 -26.27
C ASN A 37 -23.90 33.16 -25.98
N ASN A 38 -23.69 32.01 -26.65
CA ASN A 38 -24.38 30.75 -26.41
C ASN A 38 -23.67 29.87 -25.35
N GLN A 39 -22.54 30.34 -24.80
CA GLN A 39 -22.17 29.94 -23.45
C GLN A 39 -23.12 30.67 -22.49
N PRO A 40 -23.92 29.98 -21.67
CA PRO A 40 -24.76 30.63 -20.68
C PRO A 40 -23.86 31.28 -19.62
N LEU A 41 -23.40 32.49 -19.89
CA LEU A 41 -22.85 33.43 -18.93
C LEU A 41 -24.01 33.94 -18.08
N SER A 42 -24.49 33.08 -17.19
CA SER A 42 -25.08 33.56 -15.95
C SER A 42 -24.05 34.50 -15.31
N ALA A 43 -24.48 35.72 -14.99
CA ALA A 43 -23.67 36.76 -14.35
C ALA A 43 -23.03 36.33 -12.99
N VAL A 44 -23.24 35.09 -12.56
CA VAL A 44 -22.64 34.45 -11.37
C VAL A 44 -21.29 33.77 -11.67
N ALA A 45 -20.92 33.55 -12.93
CA ALA A 45 -19.70 32.82 -13.31
C ALA A 45 -18.45 33.68 -13.55
N ARG A 46 -18.49 34.99 -13.27
CA ARG A 46 -17.28 35.83 -13.16
C ARG A 46 -16.64 35.71 -11.77
N LYS A 47 -16.65 34.52 -11.17
CA LYS A 47 -15.73 34.22 -10.08
C LYS A 47 -14.37 34.00 -10.73
N THR A 48 -13.50 34.97 -10.53
CA THR A 48 -12.05 34.93 -10.72
C THR A 48 -11.53 33.50 -10.86
N ALA A 49 -10.82 33.21 -11.95
CA ALA A 49 -10.04 31.98 -12.07
C ALA A 49 -9.08 31.93 -10.87
N LYS A 50 -9.53 31.26 -9.79
CA LYS A 50 -8.73 31.11 -8.59
C LYS A 50 -7.54 30.27 -9.03
N LYS A 51 -6.35 30.85 -8.90
CA LYS A 51 -5.08 30.12 -8.90
C LYS A 51 -5.32 28.80 -8.15
N PRO A 52 -4.97 27.62 -8.72
CA PRO A 52 -5.21 26.37 -8.05
C PRO A 52 -4.65 26.46 -6.63
N GLU A 53 -5.49 26.06 -5.67
CA GLU A 53 -5.16 26.00 -4.26
C GLU A 53 -3.86 25.20 -4.11
N ILE A 54 -3.02 25.53 -3.12
CA ILE A 54 -1.65 25.01 -3.01
C ILE A 54 -1.59 23.47 -3.06
N TRP A 55 -2.69 22.80 -2.70
CA TRP A 55 -2.84 21.33 -2.75
C TRP A 55 -3.34 20.76 -4.09
N GLU A 56 -3.93 21.58 -4.97
CA GLU A 56 -4.31 21.19 -6.34
C GLU A 56 -3.17 21.40 -7.34
N ARG A 57 -2.10 22.09 -6.93
CA ARG A 57 -0.89 22.27 -7.74
C ARG A 57 -0.07 20.98 -7.73
N GLN A 58 -0.12 20.22 -8.81
CA GLN A 58 0.85 19.15 -9.03
C GLN A 58 2.25 19.74 -9.23
N ASN A 59 3.27 19.04 -8.72
CA ASN A 59 4.66 19.44 -8.92
C ASN A 59 4.99 19.43 -10.43
N LYS A 60 5.69 20.46 -10.90
CA LYS A 60 6.10 20.57 -12.31
C LYS A 60 6.90 19.32 -12.72
N GLY A 61 6.52 18.70 -13.83
CA GLY A 61 7.18 17.52 -14.38
C GLY A 61 6.85 16.19 -13.70
N VAL A 62 5.81 16.10 -12.85
CA VAL A 62 5.37 14.79 -12.31
C VAL A 62 4.82 13.90 -13.41
N LEU A 63 4.03 14.44 -14.34
CA LEU A 63 3.49 13.69 -15.46
C LEU A 63 4.59 13.24 -16.44
N ASP A 64 5.57 14.11 -16.69
CA ASP A 64 6.70 13.77 -17.55
C ASP A 64 7.58 12.69 -16.90
N ARG A 65 7.78 12.76 -15.58
CA ARG A 65 8.46 11.69 -14.82
C ARG A 65 7.67 10.39 -14.83
N SER A 66 6.35 10.42 -14.63
CA SER A 66 5.54 9.20 -14.67
C SER A 66 5.55 8.55 -16.05
N ASN A 67 5.46 9.35 -17.12
CA ASN A 67 5.56 8.84 -18.49
C ASN A 67 6.94 8.24 -18.77
N ARG A 68 8.01 8.86 -18.27
CA ARG A 68 9.37 8.32 -18.39
C ARG A 68 9.53 7.01 -17.61
N ASP A 69 9.02 6.94 -16.38
CA ASP A 69 9.06 5.73 -15.56
C ASP A 69 8.18 4.60 -16.15
N GLU A 70 7.09 4.93 -16.84
CA GLU A 70 6.26 3.97 -17.58
C GLU A 70 6.98 3.42 -18.81
N LEU A 71 7.67 4.27 -19.58
CA LEU A 71 8.54 3.85 -20.68
C LEU A 71 9.71 3.00 -20.18
N GLU A 72 10.37 3.41 -19.10
CA GLU A 72 11.45 2.63 -18.46
C GLU A 72 10.98 1.29 -17.90
N LYS A 73 9.70 1.12 -17.53
CA LYS A 73 9.13 -0.19 -17.15
C LYS A 73 8.89 -1.10 -18.34
N ILE A 74 8.62 -0.53 -19.52
CA ILE A 74 8.51 -1.27 -20.78
C ILE A 74 9.91 -1.67 -21.25
N ASP A 75 10.91 -0.80 -21.05
CA ASP A 75 12.32 -1.04 -21.38
C ASP A 75 13.09 -1.82 -20.31
N ALA A 76 12.58 -1.90 -19.08
CA ALA A 76 13.10 -2.79 -18.03
C ALA A 76 13.10 -4.21 -18.60
N PRO A 77 14.17 -5.00 -18.38
CA PRO A 77 14.30 -6.32 -18.97
C PRO A 77 13.11 -7.16 -18.51
N THR A 78 12.11 -7.25 -19.37
CA THR A 78 10.91 -8.03 -19.14
C THR A 78 11.40 -9.46 -18.88
N LEU A 79 10.64 -10.27 -18.14
CA LEU A 79 11.00 -11.68 -17.92
C LEU A 79 11.34 -12.41 -19.22
N GLU A 80 10.80 -11.93 -20.35
CA GLU A 80 11.13 -12.38 -21.70
C GLU A 80 12.56 -12.02 -22.16
N ALA A 81 13.06 -10.81 -21.90
CA ALA A 81 14.41 -10.40 -22.23
C ALA A 81 15.46 -11.19 -21.42
N SER A 82 15.20 -11.39 -20.12
CA SER A 82 16.06 -12.22 -19.28
C SER A 82 16.01 -13.70 -19.68
N ARG A 83 14.82 -14.23 -20.02
CA ARG A 83 14.65 -15.58 -20.58
C ARG A 83 15.41 -15.76 -21.89
N ALA A 84 15.30 -14.81 -22.82
CA ALA A 84 16.01 -14.85 -24.09
C ALA A 84 17.54 -14.76 -23.91
N ALA A 85 18.02 -13.95 -22.95
CA ALA A 85 19.44 -13.89 -22.61
C ALA A 85 19.94 -15.21 -22.00
N MET A 86 19.16 -15.83 -21.11
CA MET A 86 19.50 -17.14 -20.54
C MET A 86 19.48 -18.25 -21.59
N GLU A 87 18.52 -18.24 -22.51
CA GLU A 87 18.47 -19.22 -23.60
C GLU A 87 19.66 -19.09 -24.54
N ARG A 88 20.09 -17.86 -24.88
CA ARG A 88 21.32 -17.62 -25.66
C ARG A 88 22.55 -18.15 -24.94
N LYS A 89 22.68 -17.89 -23.63
CA LYS A 89 23.80 -18.39 -22.82
C LYS A 89 23.78 -19.92 -22.70
N ALA A 90 22.61 -20.53 -22.53
CA ALA A 90 22.46 -21.99 -22.48
C ALA A 90 22.86 -22.65 -23.80
N LYS A 91 22.37 -22.11 -24.93
CA LYS A 91 22.77 -22.58 -26.27
C LYS A 91 24.27 -22.43 -26.51
N LEU A 92 24.86 -21.32 -26.08
CA LEU A 92 26.30 -21.09 -26.17
C LEU A 92 27.08 -22.11 -25.33
N TYR A 93 26.64 -22.37 -24.10
CA TYR A 93 27.25 -23.37 -23.22
C TYR A 93 27.17 -24.78 -23.81
N ASP A 94 26.01 -25.18 -24.34
CA ASP A 94 25.82 -26.48 -24.99
C ASP A 94 26.69 -26.63 -26.25
N HIS A 95 26.90 -25.53 -26.97
CA HIS A 95 27.79 -25.49 -28.13
C HIS A 95 29.24 -25.68 -27.69
N LEU A 96 29.73 -24.85 -26.76
CA LEU A 96 31.10 -24.93 -26.23
C LEU A 96 31.41 -26.28 -25.58
N ARG A 97 30.43 -26.88 -24.91
CA ARG A 97 30.53 -28.23 -24.34
C ARG A 97 30.64 -29.32 -25.41
N LYS A 98 30.08 -29.13 -26.61
CA LYS A 98 30.12 -30.12 -27.70
C LYS A 98 31.34 -29.95 -28.59
N THR A 99 31.73 -28.71 -28.86
CA THR A 99 32.79 -28.40 -29.83
C THR A 99 34.15 -28.15 -29.18
N GLY A 100 34.20 -27.99 -27.85
CA GLY A 100 35.35 -27.39 -27.17
C GLY A 100 35.43 -25.89 -27.46
N ILE A 101 36.34 -25.19 -26.77
CA ILE A 101 36.67 -23.79 -27.08
C ILE A 101 37.79 -23.83 -28.13
N SER A 102 37.50 -23.41 -29.36
CA SER A 102 38.49 -23.40 -30.44
C SER A 102 39.25 -22.08 -30.59
N ASP A 103 38.78 -21.00 -29.96
CA ASP A 103 39.36 -19.66 -30.06
C ASP A 103 40.11 -19.31 -28.76
N ASP A 104 41.43 -19.15 -28.87
CA ASP A 104 42.35 -18.94 -27.74
C ASP A 104 41.99 -17.69 -26.90
N ARG A 105 41.46 -16.63 -27.54
CA ARG A 105 41.03 -15.42 -26.81
C ARG A 105 39.81 -15.66 -25.94
N LEU A 106 38.87 -16.46 -26.44
CA LEU A 106 37.69 -16.89 -25.68
C LEU A 106 38.07 -17.90 -24.60
N ALA A 107 39.10 -18.72 -24.82
CA ALA A 107 39.61 -19.66 -23.83
C ALA A 107 40.21 -18.96 -22.60
N GLU A 108 40.91 -17.84 -22.79
CA GLU A 108 41.43 -17.04 -21.66
C GLU A 108 40.34 -16.30 -20.88
N GLU A 109 39.27 -15.85 -21.56
CA GLU A 109 38.16 -15.15 -20.92
C GLU A 109 37.22 -16.09 -20.15
N VAL A 110 37.05 -17.32 -20.64
CA VAL A 110 36.14 -18.30 -20.05
C VAL A 110 36.87 -19.18 -19.03
N LEU A 111 36.67 -18.88 -17.75
CA LEU A 111 37.24 -19.58 -16.58
C LEU A 111 36.86 -21.08 -16.42
N VAL A 112 36.12 -21.66 -17.38
CA VAL A 112 35.67 -23.05 -17.34
C VAL A 112 36.42 -23.85 -18.40
N ASP A 113 37.26 -24.79 -17.97
CA ASP A 113 37.95 -25.72 -18.86
C ASP A 113 36.97 -26.76 -19.41
N PHE A 114 36.32 -26.47 -20.54
CA PHE A 114 35.35 -27.38 -21.16
C PHE A 114 35.97 -28.70 -21.57
N ASP A 115 37.24 -28.70 -22.00
CA ASP A 115 37.94 -29.92 -22.36
C ASP A 115 37.98 -30.84 -21.14
N ARG A 116 38.49 -30.36 -20.00
CA ARG A 116 38.49 -31.12 -18.74
C ARG A 116 37.08 -31.54 -18.31
N LYS A 117 36.07 -30.68 -18.47
CA LYS A 117 34.67 -30.97 -18.14
C LYS A 117 34.09 -32.14 -18.95
N ILE A 118 34.44 -32.26 -20.24
CA ILE A 118 34.02 -33.36 -21.10
C ILE A 118 34.63 -34.68 -20.61
N TRP A 119 35.89 -34.67 -20.18
CA TRP A 119 36.57 -35.86 -19.64
C TRP A 119 36.06 -36.29 -18.26
N GLU A 120 35.67 -35.35 -17.40
CA GLU A 120 35.15 -35.65 -16.05
C GLU A 120 33.70 -36.15 -16.04
N GLN A 121 32.91 -35.87 -17.09
CA GLN A 121 31.52 -36.34 -17.23
C GLN A 121 31.21 -36.91 -18.61
N PRO A 122 31.76 -38.08 -19.00
CA PRO A 122 31.43 -38.71 -20.28
C PRO A 122 30.07 -39.44 -20.26
N SER A 123 29.36 -39.52 -19.14
CA SER A 123 28.08 -40.25 -19.05
C SER A 123 27.24 -39.87 -17.83
N ASP A 124 26.25 -39.00 -18.02
CA ASP A 124 25.20 -38.69 -17.03
C ASP A 124 24.09 -39.76 -16.97
N ASP A 125 24.46 -41.05 -17.12
CA ASP A 125 23.53 -42.20 -17.04
C ASP A 125 23.92 -43.21 -15.95
N LYS A 126 24.80 -42.82 -15.03
CA LYS A 126 25.11 -43.63 -13.85
C LYS A 126 24.98 -42.79 -12.59
N SER A 127 23.88 -43.05 -11.88
CA SER A 127 23.69 -42.78 -10.46
C SER A 127 24.98 -43.01 -9.67
N THR A 128 25.64 -41.92 -9.28
CA THR A 128 26.79 -41.99 -8.37
C THR A 128 26.28 -42.24 -6.96
N GLU A 129 26.25 -43.53 -6.58
CA GLU A 129 26.37 -43.92 -5.18
C GLU A 129 27.75 -43.46 -4.69
N ASN A 130 27.77 -42.35 -3.95
CA ASN A 130 28.94 -41.95 -3.16
C ASN A 130 29.04 -42.86 -1.94
N LYS A 131 29.83 -43.93 -2.05
CA LYS A 131 30.32 -44.67 -0.89
C LYS A 131 31.65 -44.10 -0.41
N GLY A 132 31.60 -43.47 0.76
CA GLY A 132 32.66 -43.62 1.77
C GLY A 132 33.51 -42.40 2.07
N LYS A 133 33.02 -41.51 2.95
CA LYS A 133 33.66 -41.10 4.22
C LYS A 133 32.52 -40.66 5.15
N GLY A 134 32.56 -41.02 6.44
CA GLY A 134 31.47 -40.75 7.39
C GLY A 134 31.02 -39.29 7.33
N GLU A 135 29.87 -39.04 6.70
CA GLU A 135 29.36 -37.69 6.51
C GLU A 135 28.88 -37.16 7.85
N ASP A 136 29.51 -36.07 8.28
CA ASP A 136 29.12 -35.35 9.48
C ASP A 136 27.67 -34.83 9.31
N PRO A 137 26.66 -35.33 10.04
CA PRO A 137 25.27 -35.02 9.75
C PRO A 137 24.99 -33.52 9.93
N TRP A 138 24.12 -32.99 9.07
CA TRP A 138 23.53 -31.68 9.29
C TRP A 138 22.59 -31.77 10.50
N VAL A 139 22.83 -30.93 11.50
CA VAL A 139 22.03 -30.87 12.71
C VAL A 139 21.56 -29.43 12.89
N GLU A 140 20.29 -29.27 13.23
CA GLU A 140 19.73 -27.99 13.64
C GLU A 140 20.22 -27.68 15.06
N TYR A 141 20.94 -26.57 15.22
CA TYR A 141 21.36 -26.08 16.52
C TYR A 141 20.81 -24.67 16.77
N VAL A 142 20.63 -24.33 18.04
CA VAL A 142 20.21 -23.00 18.46
C VAL A 142 21.47 -22.17 18.74
N ASP A 143 21.66 -21.13 17.94
CA ASP A 143 22.73 -20.15 18.09
C ASP A 143 22.61 -19.38 19.43
N GLU A 144 23.66 -18.69 19.85
CA GLU A 144 23.71 -17.89 21.09
C GLU A 144 22.58 -16.85 21.18
N PHE A 145 22.05 -16.46 20.02
CA PHE A 145 20.95 -15.50 19.87
C PHE A 145 19.56 -16.15 19.80
N GLY A 146 19.43 -17.46 20.08
CA GLY A 146 18.14 -18.17 20.08
C GLY A 146 17.57 -18.48 18.69
N ARG A 147 18.37 -18.35 17.63
CA ARG A 147 17.95 -18.64 16.25
C ARG A 147 18.34 -20.07 15.87
N THR A 148 17.43 -20.79 15.23
CA THR A 148 17.73 -22.14 14.69
C THR A 148 18.58 -22.01 13.42
N ARG A 149 19.72 -22.73 13.38
CA ARG A 149 20.63 -22.75 12.23
C ARG A 149 20.99 -24.20 11.91
N LEU A 150 21.03 -24.55 10.62
CA LEU A 150 21.61 -25.82 10.16
C LEU A 150 23.13 -25.67 10.08
N ALA A 151 23.85 -26.46 10.87
CA ALA A 151 25.30 -26.59 10.77
C ALA A 151 25.70 -28.07 10.75
N ARG A 152 26.90 -28.36 10.25
CA ARG A 152 27.50 -29.68 10.37
C ARG A 152 27.79 -29.96 11.85
N LYS A 153 27.57 -31.17 12.35
CA LYS A 153 27.69 -31.48 13.80
C LYS A 153 29.09 -31.20 14.37
N SER A 154 30.16 -31.26 13.57
CA SER A 154 31.53 -30.85 13.94
C SER A 154 31.75 -29.33 14.02
N GLN A 155 30.92 -28.55 13.34
CA GLN A 155 30.99 -27.08 13.30
C GLN A 155 30.09 -26.41 14.34
N ILE A 156 29.20 -27.18 14.96
CA ILE A 156 28.39 -26.69 16.08
C ILE A 156 29.35 -26.32 17.21
N PRO A 157 29.36 -25.05 17.67
CA PRO A 157 30.15 -24.67 18.83
C PRO A 157 29.72 -25.59 19.98
N LYS A 158 30.66 -26.37 20.50
CA LYS A 158 30.46 -27.11 21.73
C LYS A 158 30.35 -26.02 22.79
N ILE A 159 29.12 -25.65 23.13
CA ILE A 159 28.86 -24.85 24.32
C ILE A 159 29.36 -25.75 25.45
N GLU A 160 30.61 -25.53 25.87
CA GLU A 160 31.06 -26.03 27.15
C GLU A 160 29.99 -25.54 28.12
N SER A 161 29.23 -26.49 28.68
CA SER A 161 28.30 -26.20 29.77
C SER A 161 28.99 -25.20 30.66
N PRO A 162 28.40 -24.03 30.94
CA PRO A 162 29.15 -22.92 31.50
C PRO A 162 29.87 -23.40 32.76
N VAL A 163 31.17 -23.66 32.63
CA VAL A 163 32.09 -23.74 33.76
C VAL A 163 32.35 -22.28 34.10
N THR A 164 31.32 -21.60 34.58
CA THR A 164 31.41 -20.25 35.13
C THR A 164 30.25 -20.01 36.09
N GLY A 165 30.26 -20.72 37.21
CA GLY A 165 30.37 -19.97 38.46
C GLY A 165 31.82 -19.49 38.56
N PRO A 166 32.11 -18.27 39.07
CA PRO A 166 33.48 -17.81 39.19
C PRO A 166 34.27 -18.83 40.01
N THR A 167 35.47 -19.22 39.57
CA THR A 167 36.44 -19.84 40.47
C THR A 167 36.79 -18.77 41.50
N LEU A 168 36.02 -18.76 42.57
CA LEU A 168 36.33 -17.99 43.76
C LEU A 168 37.70 -18.48 44.23
N PRO A 169 38.65 -17.58 44.53
CA PRO A 169 39.82 -17.99 45.28
C PRO A 169 39.28 -18.70 46.53
N ILE A 170 39.82 -19.88 46.81
CA ILE A 170 39.53 -20.65 48.02
C ILE A 170 40.03 -19.78 49.17
N VAL A 171 39.16 -18.89 49.64
CA VAL A 171 39.26 -18.30 50.96
C VAL A 171 38.52 -19.29 51.83
N GLU A 172 39.31 -20.07 52.57
CA GLU A 172 38.83 -20.93 53.63
C GLU A 172 37.98 -20.10 54.62
N ASP A 173 37.03 -20.79 55.25
CA ASP A 173 36.16 -20.32 56.33
C ASP A 173 34.96 -19.44 55.94
N GLU A 174 33.90 -20.07 55.44
CA GLU A 174 32.57 -20.07 56.08
C GLU A 174 31.64 -21.03 55.30
N LEU A 175 31.15 -22.09 55.95
CA LEU A 175 30.18 -23.05 55.38
C LEU A 175 28.80 -22.39 55.17
N ILE A 176 28.72 -21.44 54.26
CA ILE A 176 27.47 -20.89 53.74
C ILE A 176 27.05 -21.85 52.63
N SER A 177 25.91 -22.55 52.80
CA SER A 177 25.44 -23.50 51.80
C SER A 177 25.21 -22.79 50.46
N GLU A 178 25.50 -23.46 49.36
CA GLU A 178 25.31 -22.92 48.00
C GLU A 178 23.88 -22.35 47.79
N GLU A 179 22.90 -22.98 48.44
CA GLU A 179 21.50 -22.53 48.51
C GLU A 179 21.34 -21.16 49.19
N THR A 180 22.06 -20.90 50.28
CA THR A 180 22.02 -19.59 50.97
C THR A 180 22.73 -18.49 50.19
N LEU A 181 23.75 -18.82 49.38
CA LEU A 181 24.40 -17.85 48.49
C LEU A 181 23.46 -17.42 47.35
N LEU A 182 22.76 -18.39 46.74
CA LEU A 182 21.76 -18.11 45.69
C LEU A 182 20.60 -17.27 46.24
N GLU A 183 20.15 -17.55 47.46
CA GLU A 183 19.10 -16.76 48.11
C GLU A 183 19.57 -15.33 48.43
N GLN A 184 20.83 -15.13 48.86
CA GLN A 184 21.39 -13.79 49.04
C GLN A 184 21.51 -13.01 47.73
N VAL A 185 21.89 -13.67 46.62
CA VAL A 185 21.92 -13.04 45.30
C VAL A 185 20.49 -12.65 44.90
N ARG A 186 19.52 -13.54 45.04
CA ARG A 186 18.11 -13.25 44.76
C ARG A 186 17.61 -12.06 45.59
N GLN A 187 17.90 -12.03 46.89
CA GLN A 187 17.51 -10.92 47.77
C GLN A 187 18.13 -9.59 47.31
N ARG A 188 19.42 -9.57 46.96
CA ARG A 188 20.07 -8.38 46.39
C ARG A 188 19.39 -7.93 45.11
N TRP A 189 19.03 -8.85 44.21
CA TRP A 189 18.31 -8.55 42.98
C TRP A 189 16.90 -7.99 43.25
N GLU A 190 16.17 -8.58 44.20
CA GLU A 190 14.85 -8.09 44.61
C GLU A 190 14.95 -6.71 45.26
N GLU A 191 15.97 -6.47 46.10
CA GLU A 191 16.23 -5.19 46.74
C GLU A 191 16.65 -4.12 45.74
N THR A 192 17.52 -4.44 44.77
CA THR A 192 17.90 -3.50 43.71
C THR A 192 16.71 -3.16 42.81
N ALA A 193 15.91 -4.14 42.43
CA ALA A 193 14.69 -3.91 41.64
C ALA A 193 13.66 -3.07 42.40
N LYS A 194 13.44 -3.38 43.70
CA LYS A 194 12.58 -2.58 44.58
C LYS A 194 13.13 -1.18 44.79
N ALA A 195 14.45 -1.02 44.92
CA ALA A 195 15.11 0.28 45.08
C ALA A 195 15.01 1.10 43.80
N GLU A 196 15.16 0.50 42.61
CA GLU A 196 14.97 1.19 41.32
C GLU A 196 13.52 1.65 41.14
N LEU A 197 12.56 0.79 41.50
CA LEU A 197 11.15 1.14 41.50
C LEU A 197 10.83 2.25 42.51
N LYS A 198 11.40 2.16 43.73
CA LYS A 198 11.20 3.12 44.83
C LYS A 198 11.94 4.44 44.60
N ARG A 199 13.06 4.43 43.89
CA ARG A 199 13.80 5.64 43.48
C ARG A 199 12.93 6.54 42.60
N GLY A 200 11.86 6.00 42.03
CA GLY A 200 10.89 6.80 41.28
C GLY A 200 11.62 7.49 40.13
N VAL A 201 12.22 6.70 39.24
CA VAL A 201 12.74 7.27 38.00
C VAL A 201 11.53 7.88 37.30
N GLY A 202 11.51 9.21 37.17
CA GLY A 202 10.48 9.93 36.42
C GLY A 202 10.38 9.39 34.99
N PRO A 203 9.41 9.86 34.19
CA PRO A 203 9.20 9.37 32.83
C PRO A 203 10.52 9.21 32.07
N ILE A 204 10.96 7.96 31.85
CA ILE A 204 12.23 7.71 31.18
C ILE A 204 12.02 8.07 29.72
N HIS A 205 12.82 9.03 29.28
CA HIS A 205 12.65 9.65 27.99
C HIS A 205 13.80 9.30 27.07
N TYR A 206 13.46 8.99 25.82
CA TYR A 206 14.42 8.70 24.79
C TYR A 206 15.41 9.87 24.64
N ASP A 207 16.71 9.56 24.73
CA ASP A 207 17.80 10.51 24.57
C ASP A 207 18.53 10.23 23.26
N GLU A 208 18.50 11.19 22.35
CA GLU A 208 19.02 11.03 21.01
C GLU A 208 20.53 10.81 20.99
N THR A 209 21.27 11.37 21.94
CA THR A 209 22.73 11.30 21.97
C THR A 209 23.25 9.89 22.27
N LYS A 210 22.40 9.02 22.83
CA LYS A 210 22.72 7.62 23.14
C LYS A 210 22.37 6.67 21.99
N GLU A 211 21.65 7.14 20.98
CA GLU A 211 21.27 6.33 19.82
C GLU A 211 22.37 6.34 18.76
N ILE A 212 22.85 5.15 18.43
CA ILE A 212 23.90 4.95 17.42
C ILE A 212 23.29 4.69 16.02
N ARG A 213 21.99 4.34 15.95
CA ARG A 213 21.31 4.12 14.67
C ARG A 213 21.04 5.44 13.93
N THR A 214 20.99 5.34 12.60
CA THR A 214 20.64 6.44 11.70
C THR A 214 19.17 6.82 11.85
N LYS A 215 18.88 8.12 11.97
CA LYS A 215 17.53 8.66 12.15
C LYS A 215 16.94 9.07 10.81
N GLY A 216 15.65 8.79 10.61
CA GLY A 216 14.95 9.11 9.36
C GLY A 216 14.55 10.58 9.23
N VAL A 217 14.06 10.98 8.05
CA VAL A 217 13.62 12.36 7.71
C VAL A 217 12.45 12.88 8.54
N GLY A 218 11.73 12.02 9.26
CA GLY A 218 10.66 12.38 10.17
C GLY A 218 11.07 12.44 11.64
N PHE A 219 12.36 12.33 11.95
CA PHE A 219 12.83 12.37 13.32
C PHE A 219 12.76 13.80 13.89
N TYR A 220 12.15 13.92 15.08
CA TYR A 220 12.03 15.17 15.82
C TYR A 220 12.70 15.04 17.19
N ARG A 221 13.62 15.96 17.50
CA ARG A 221 14.35 15.99 18.77
C ARG A 221 13.54 16.74 19.82
N PHE A 222 13.00 16.01 20.79
CA PHE A 222 12.35 16.62 21.94
C PHE A 222 13.36 17.24 22.91
N SER A 223 12.90 18.25 23.65
CA SER A 223 13.66 18.78 24.78
C SER A 223 13.87 17.70 25.86
N LYS A 224 14.94 17.88 26.64
CA LYS A 224 15.22 17.07 27.84
C LYS A 224 14.40 17.55 29.03
N ASP A 225 13.98 18.81 28.99
CA ASP A 225 13.12 19.41 29.99
C ASP A 225 11.67 18.95 29.78
N GLU A 226 11.05 18.48 30.86
CA GLU A 226 9.74 17.80 30.81
C GLU A 226 8.62 18.73 30.35
N GLU A 227 8.62 19.98 30.83
CA GLU A 227 7.60 20.98 30.49
C GLU A 227 7.66 21.34 29.00
N GLU A 228 8.85 21.70 28.50
CA GLU A 228 9.05 22.01 27.08
C GLU A 228 8.73 20.81 26.18
N ARG A 229 9.08 19.59 26.60
CA ARG A 229 8.73 18.37 25.88
C ARG A 229 7.22 18.18 25.81
N GLN A 230 6.49 18.42 26.91
CA GLN A 230 5.04 18.32 26.93
C GLN A 230 4.40 19.34 25.99
N GLU A 231 4.88 20.59 25.99
CA GLU A 231 4.43 21.62 25.06
C GLU A 231 4.71 21.26 23.60
N GLN A 232 5.89 20.69 23.31
CA GLN A 232 6.20 20.20 21.97
C GLN A 232 5.26 19.05 21.56
N MET A 233 4.92 18.17 22.50
CA MET A 233 3.99 17.08 22.26
C MET A 233 2.55 17.55 22.07
N THR A 234 2.10 18.57 22.79
CA THR A 234 0.76 19.15 22.59
C THR A 234 0.69 19.88 21.26
N ALA A 235 1.70 20.67 20.89
CA ALA A 235 1.76 21.35 19.60
C ALA A 235 1.70 20.36 18.42
N LEU A 236 2.42 19.23 18.49
CA LEU A 236 2.35 18.19 17.45
C LEU A 236 0.98 17.50 17.40
N LYS A 237 0.32 17.29 18.55
CA LYS A 237 -1.05 16.76 18.60
C LYS A 237 -2.05 17.74 17.97
N GLU A 238 -1.91 19.03 18.22
CA GLU A 238 -2.75 20.08 17.63
C GLU A 238 -2.60 20.11 16.11
N LEU A 239 -1.36 20.14 15.60
CA LEU A 239 -1.10 20.05 14.15
C LEU A 239 -1.69 18.79 13.54
N ARG A 240 -1.60 17.66 14.23
CA ARG A 240 -2.23 16.42 13.80
C ARG A 240 -3.75 16.58 13.70
N LEU A 241 -4.41 17.09 14.74
CA LEU A 241 -5.85 17.31 14.74
C LEU A 241 -6.26 18.26 13.61
N GLU A 242 -5.53 19.34 13.37
CA GLU A 242 -5.81 20.23 12.23
C GLU A 242 -5.72 19.51 10.89
N THR A 243 -4.70 18.68 10.68
CA THR A 243 -4.55 17.92 9.43
C THR A 243 -5.65 16.87 9.27
N GLU A 244 -6.06 16.21 10.35
CA GLU A 244 -7.17 15.25 10.34
C GLU A 244 -8.49 15.94 10.01
N LEU A 245 -8.76 17.11 10.61
CA LEU A 245 -9.93 17.92 10.30
C LEU A 245 -9.95 18.37 8.84
N LYS A 246 -8.82 18.87 8.31
CA LYS A 246 -8.70 19.24 6.89
C LYS A 246 -8.93 18.02 5.98
N ARG A 247 -8.38 16.86 6.32
CA ARG A 247 -8.62 15.63 5.54
C ARG A 247 -10.08 15.22 5.56
N ALA A 248 -10.74 15.27 6.71
CA ALA A 248 -12.17 14.97 6.83
C ALA A 248 -13.02 15.95 6.02
N THR A 249 -12.75 17.26 6.07
CA THR A 249 -13.49 18.24 5.26
C THR A 249 -13.29 17.99 3.77
N HIS A 250 -12.06 17.72 3.33
CA HIS A 250 -11.79 17.35 1.93
C HIS A 250 -12.49 16.06 1.50
N GLN A 251 -12.56 15.05 2.37
CA GLN A 251 -13.29 13.81 2.11
C GLN A 251 -14.78 14.07 1.93
N THR A 252 -15.40 14.83 2.84
CA THR A 252 -16.83 15.17 2.71
C THR A 252 -17.13 15.99 1.46
N ILE A 253 -16.23 16.90 1.05
CA ILE A 253 -16.38 17.66 -0.21
C ILE A 253 -16.27 16.72 -1.41
N LYS A 254 -15.31 15.79 -1.39
CA LYS A 254 -15.11 14.80 -2.45
C LYS A 254 -16.33 13.89 -2.59
N GLU A 255 -16.88 13.40 -1.49
CA GLU A 255 -18.09 12.58 -1.46
C GLU A 255 -19.30 13.34 -1.98
N LYS A 256 -19.49 14.60 -1.58
CA LYS A 256 -20.56 15.46 -2.13
C LYS A 256 -20.43 15.65 -3.63
N ARG A 257 -19.21 15.91 -4.14
CA ARG A 257 -18.96 16.04 -5.59
C ARG A 257 -19.25 14.73 -6.32
N LYS A 258 -18.84 13.58 -5.74
CA LYS A 258 -19.11 12.25 -6.30
C LYS A 258 -20.61 11.97 -6.36
N ALA A 259 -21.34 12.19 -5.26
CA ALA A 259 -22.79 11.99 -5.21
C ALA A 259 -23.54 12.86 -6.22
N GLN A 260 -23.11 14.11 -6.45
CA GLN A 260 -23.69 14.97 -7.47
C GLN A 260 -23.46 14.44 -8.90
N LEU A 261 -22.27 13.89 -9.18
CA LEU A 261 -21.97 13.27 -10.47
C LEU A 261 -22.78 11.99 -10.67
N ASP A 262 -22.86 11.16 -9.64
CA ASP A 262 -23.63 9.90 -9.66
C ASP A 262 -25.12 10.19 -9.89
N ALA A 263 -25.71 11.14 -9.16
CA ALA A 263 -27.09 11.58 -9.38
C ALA A 263 -27.32 12.13 -10.81
N ARG A 264 -26.33 12.84 -11.38
CA ARG A 264 -26.40 13.31 -12.77
C ARG A 264 -26.33 12.15 -13.76
N MET A 265 -25.50 11.14 -13.51
CA MET A 265 -25.41 9.93 -14.32
C MET A 265 -26.73 9.15 -14.28
N GLU A 266 -27.33 8.98 -13.10
CA GLU A 266 -28.63 8.33 -12.93
C GLU A 266 -29.74 9.05 -13.71
N MET A 267 -29.78 10.39 -13.66
CA MET A 267 -30.74 11.16 -14.47
C MET A 267 -30.57 10.94 -15.98
N ILE A 268 -29.33 10.85 -16.45
CA ILE A 268 -29.04 10.58 -17.87
C ILE A 268 -29.47 9.15 -18.24
N CYS A 269 -29.14 8.17 -17.41
CA CYS A 269 -29.56 6.78 -17.58
C CYS A 269 -31.09 6.64 -17.60
N ALA A 270 -31.79 7.28 -16.65
CA ALA A 270 -33.24 7.30 -16.59
C ALA A 270 -33.87 7.96 -17.83
N LYS A 271 -33.29 9.06 -18.32
CA LYS A 271 -33.72 9.69 -19.59
C LYS A 271 -33.51 8.76 -20.79
N ARG A 272 -32.37 8.07 -20.88
CA ARG A 272 -32.08 7.09 -21.95
C ARG A 272 -33.06 5.92 -21.89
N GLN A 273 -33.33 5.35 -20.72
CA GLN A 273 -34.31 4.28 -20.53
C GLN A 273 -35.72 4.72 -20.90
N LYS A 274 -36.16 5.93 -20.50
CA LYS A 274 -37.47 6.48 -20.90
C LYS A 274 -37.57 6.65 -22.42
N ARG A 275 -36.50 7.13 -23.08
CA ARG A 275 -36.45 7.19 -24.55
C ARG A 275 -36.58 5.81 -25.17
N LEU A 276 -35.82 4.82 -24.68
CA LEU A 276 -35.88 3.45 -25.18
C LEU A 276 -37.29 2.84 -25.02
N LYS A 277 -37.91 2.97 -23.84
CA LYS A 277 -39.29 2.54 -23.59
C LYS A 277 -40.32 3.25 -24.48
N LYS A 278 -40.10 4.52 -24.81
CA LYS A 278 -40.95 5.27 -25.74
C LYS A 278 -40.82 4.73 -27.16
N LEU A 279 -39.59 4.45 -27.62
CA LEU A 279 -39.35 3.84 -28.93
C LEU A 279 -40.01 2.45 -29.04
N THR A 280 -39.84 1.58 -28.04
CA THR A 280 -40.46 0.25 -28.06
C THR A 280 -41.98 0.32 -28.02
N LYS A 281 -42.56 1.30 -27.31
CA LYS A 281 -44.01 1.51 -27.29
C LYS A 281 -44.55 1.99 -28.63
N THR A 282 -43.86 2.91 -29.31
CA THR A 282 -44.27 3.39 -30.65
C THR A 282 -44.15 2.31 -31.71
N GLU A 283 -43.15 1.43 -31.64
CA GLU A 283 -43.03 0.27 -32.53
C GLU A 283 -44.15 -0.75 -32.28
N SER A 284 -44.57 -0.97 -31.02
CA SER A 284 -45.70 -1.86 -30.71
C SER A 284 -47.08 -1.32 -31.10
N THR A 285 -47.25 0.00 -31.25
CA THR A 285 -48.52 0.61 -31.70
C THR A 285 -48.60 0.73 -33.23
N SER A 286 -47.47 0.69 -33.94
CA SER A 286 -47.44 0.70 -35.41
C SER A 286 -47.60 -0.68 -36.05
N ILE A 287 -47.65 -1.76 -35.26
CA ILE A 287 -47.90 -3.13 -35.73
C ILE A 287 -49.33 -3.52 -35.31
N GLN A 288 -50.32 -2.91 -35.95
CA GLN A 288 -51.65 -3.49 -36.12
C GLN A 288 -52.11 -3.21 -37.55
N GLN A 289 -51.74 -4.11 -38.45
CA GLN A 289 -52.57 -4.75 -39.49
C GLN A 289 -51.67 -5.35 -40.56
N VAL A 290 -51.24 -6.60 -40.34
CA VAL A 290 -51.34 -7.65 -41.37
C VAL A 290 -51.54 -8.96 -40.62
N ASP A 291 -52.73 -9.55 -40.77
CA ASP A 291 -53.06 -10.87 -40.27
C ASP A 291 -52.26 -11.93 -41.02
N ILE A 292 -51.47 -12.74 -40.31
CA ILE A 292 -51.14 -14.10 -40.77
C ILE A 292 -51.21 -15.05 -39.58
N THR A 293 -52.06 -16.05 -39.76
CA THR A 293 -52.32 -17.17 -38.87
C THR A 293 -51.14 -18.14 -38.76
N LYS A 294 -50.99 -18.70 -37.55
CA LYS A 294 -50.64 -20.10 -37.20
C LYS A 294 -49.17 -20.49 -36.89
N THR A 295 -49.04 -21.06 -35.68
CA THR A 295 -48.07 -22.06 -35.15
C THR A 295 -46.64 -21.55 -34.91
N SER A 296 -45.90 -21.87 -33.84
CA SER A 296 -45.87 -23.06 -32.98
C SER A 296 -45.26 -22.74 -31.60
N SER A 297 -45.71 -23.49 -30.60
CA SER A 297 -45.15 -23.65 -29.26
C SER A 297 -43.68 -24.08 -29.23
N ILE A 298 -42.83 -23.40 -28.47
CA ILE A 298 -41.68 -24.00 -27.75
C ILE A 298 -41.52 -23.27 -26.40
N SER A 299 -41.44 -24.07 -25.34
CA SER A 299 -41.26 -23.72 -23.92
C SER A 299 -39.84 -23.25 -23.60
N PRO A 300 -39.64 -22.41 -22.56
CA PRO A 300 -38.30 -22.01 -22.12
C PRO A 300 -37.70 -23.07 -21.19
N SER A 301 -36.64 -23.74 -21.65
CA SER A 301 -35.76 -24.55 -20.80
C SER A 301 -34.77 -23.65 -20.05
N SER A 302 -34.73 -23.79 -18.74
CA SER A 302 -33.72 -23.28 -17.82
C SER A 302 -32.32 -23.86 -18.10
N PRO A 303 -31.24 -23.12 -17.79
CA PRO A 303 -29.97 -23.75 -17.47
C PRO A 303 -29.64 -23.64 -15.97
N LYS A 304 -29.37 -24.82 -15.41
CA LYS A 304 -28.75 -25.06 -14.10
C LYS A 304 -27.28 -24.63 -14.11
N THR A 305 -26.91 -23.92 -13.04
CA THR A 305 -25.68 -24.04 -12.22
C THR A 305 -24.32 -24.30 -12.88
N LEU A 306 -23.37 -23.38 -12.67
CA LEU A 306 -21.96 -23.72 -12.41
C LEU A 306 -21.57 -23.22 -11.03
N ILE A 307 -21.16 -24.19 -10.21
CA ILE A 307 -20.64 -24.09 -8.86
C ILE A 307 -19.12 -23.96 -9.00
N THR A 308 -18.50 -22.97 -8.35
CA THR A 308 -17.07 -22.99 -8.05
C THR A 308 -16.86 -22.75 -6.56
N ALA A 309 -16.55 -23.87 -5.91
CA ALA A 309 -15.92 -24.11 -4.61
C ALA A 309 -15.40 -22.90 -3.82
N THR A 310 -15.99 -22.70 -2.64
CA THR A 310 -15.28 -22.25 -1.43
C THR A 310 -14.66 -23.47 -0.75
N CYS A 311 -13.34 -23.44 -0.54
CA CYS A 311 -12.61 -24.45 0.23
C CYS A 311 -12.72 -24.11 1.73
N SER A 312 -13.35 -25.00 2.49
CA SER A 312 -13.32 -25.07 3.94
C SER A 312 -12.63 -26.37 4.35
N THR A 313 -11.58 -26.28 5.15
CA THR A 313 -10.99 -27.40 5.92
C THR A 313 -10.64 -26.83 7.29
N THR A 314 -11.54 -26.97 8.26
CA THR A 314 -11.52 -28.01 9.33
C THR A 314 -10.68 -27.57 10.52
N GLU A 315 -11.38 -27.02 11.51
CA GLU A 315 -11.01 -27.03 12.92
C GLU A 315 -11.20 -28.47 13.44
N GLU A 316 -10.19 -29.00 14.14
CA GLU A 316 -10.35 -30.17 15.01
C GLU A 316 -10.27 -29.71 16.47
N ASP A 317 -11.32 -30.06 17.20
CA ASP A 317 -11.49 -29.91 18.63
C ASP A 317 -10.55 -30.85 19.42
N THR A 318 -9.91 -30.33 20.47
CA THR A 318 -9.67 -31.12 21.69
C THR A 318 -10.00 -30.30 22.93
N ALA A 319 -10.98 -30.80 23.68
CA ALA A 319 -11.50 -30.25 24.93
C ALA A 319 -10.49 -30.33 26.09
N SER A 320 -10.55 -29.40 27.04
CA SER A 320 -11.22 -29.62 28.34
C SER A 320 -10.82 -28.62 29.46
N LYS A 321 -11.82 -28.34 30.32
CA LYS A 321 -11.74 -28.07 31.78
C LYS A 321 -11.85 -26.63 32.32
N ILE A 322 -13.10 -26.16 32.36
CA ILE A 322 -13.90 -25.78 33.56
C ILE A 322 -13.12 -25.29 34.80
N VAL A 323 -13.34 -24.02 35.18
CA VAL A 323 -13.74 -23.63 36.56
C VAL A 323 -14.78 -22.50 36.46
N GLN A 324 -15.96 -22.75 37.03
CA GLN A 324 -17.08 -21.82 37.17
C GLN A 324 -16.89 -20.90 38.39
N LYS A 325 -17.38 -19.66 38.30
CA LYS A 325 -18.24 -18.99 39.31
C LYS A 325 -18.83 -17.68 38.73
N PRO A 326 -19.97 -17.18 39.24
CA PRO A 326 -21.13 -16.91 38.39
C PRO A 326 -21.63 -15.45 38.40
N LEU A 327 -22.35 -15.14 37.30
CA LEU A 327 -23.54 -14.28 37.17
C LEU A 327 -23.52 -12.87 37.77
N ASN A 328 -23.62 -11.88 36.87
CA ASN A 328 -24.68 -10.87 36.99
C ASN A 328 -25.33 -10.61 35.62
N ASN A 329 -26.64 -10.69 35.66
CA ASN A 329 -27.60 -10.65 34.56
C ASN A 329 -27.79 -9.20 34.08
N ILE A 330 -27.56 -8.91 32.80
CA ILE A 330 -28.16 -7.75 32.14
C ILE A 330 -28.71 -8.23 30.80
N ASP A 331 -30.02 -8.12 30.70
CA ASP A 331 -30.86 -8.58 29.61
C ASP A 331 -30.40 -8.03 28.24
N ALA A 332 -30.03 -8.96 27.36
CA ALA A 332 -29.77 -8.69 25.96
C ALA A 332 -31.10 -8.63 25.19
N SER A 333 -31.81 -7.50 25.30
CA SER A 333 -33.03 -7.25 24.53
C SER A 333 -33.16 -5.78 24.10
N ASN A 334 -32.09 -5.19 23.56
CA ASN A 334 -32.19 -3.95 22.77
C ASN A 334 -30.93 -3.72 21.94
N LEU A 335 -30.73 -4.51 20.89
CA LEU A 335 -29.74 -4.22 19.85
C LEU A 335 -30.45 -3.91 18.54
N LEU A 336 -30.95 -2.67 18.46
CA LEU A 336 -31.12 -1.94 17.22
C LEU A 336 -31.09 -0.42 17.54
N SER A 337 -30.04 0.04 18.21
CA SER A 337 -29.85 1.47 18.47
C SER A 337 -28.97 2.10 17.38
N ASN A 338 -29.53 3.14 16.77
CA ASN A 338 -28.93 4.00 15.77
C ASN A 338 -27.54 4.49 16.25
N PRO A 339 -26.46 4.43 15.45
CA PRO A 339 -25.11 4.83 15.87
C PRO A 339 -25.04 6.26 16.43
N GLU A 340 -25.91 7.17 15.98
CA GLU A 340 -26.01 8.52 16.52
C GLU A 340 -26.49 8.54 17.99
N GLN A 341 -27.35 7.61 18.38
CA GLN A 341 -27.83 7.47 19.76
C GLN A 341 -26.69 7.01 20.68
N ALA A 342 -25.88 6.06 20.24
CA ALA A 342 -24.72 5.57 20.99
C ALA A 342 -23.66 6.66 21.20
N VAL A 343 -23.45 7.54 20.21
CA VAL A 343 -22.54 8.69 20.33
C VAL A 343 -23.09 9.71 21.33
N ASN A 344 -24.40 9.99 21.30
CA ASN A 344 -25.04 10.91 22.25
C ASN A 344 -25.01 10.38 23.69
N ASP A 345 -25.20 9.07 23.88
CA ASP A 345 -25.10 8.43 25.20
C ASP A 345 -23.67 8.43 25.73
N LEU A 346 -22.67 8.24 24.86
CA LEU A 346 -21.26 8.37 25.23
C LEU A 346 -20.91 9.80 25.65
N LEU A 347 -21.37 10.80 24.89
CA LEU A 347 -21.15 12.22 25.18
C LEU A 347 -21.82 12.65 26.49
N SER A 348 -23.03 12.15 26.78
CA SER A 348 -23.73 12.44 28.03
C SER A 348 -23.02 11.83 29.24
N ASN A 349 -22.49 10.61 29.13
CA ASN A 349 -21.68 9.97 30.18
C ASN A 349 -20.37 10.72 30.45
N ILE A 350 -19.68 11.17 29.40
CA ILE A 350 -18.46 11.99 29.55
C ILE A 350 -18.77 13.30 30.28
N ARG A 351 -19.88 13.97 29.92
CA ARG A 351 -20.31 15.21 30.58
C ARG A 351 -20.57 15.00 32.07
N ARG A 352 -21.25 13.90 32.42
CA ARG A 352 -21.53 13.52 33.81
C ARG A 352 -20.26 13.21 34.61
N GLN A 353 -19.28 12.53 34.02
CA GLN A 353 -17.98 12.30 34.67
C GLN A 353 -17.19 13.59 34.91
N VAL A 354 -17.25 14.54 33.97
CA VAL A 354 -16.58 15.85 34.12
C VAL A 354 -17.25 16.67 35.23
N GLU A 355 -18.57 16.66 35.33
CA GLU A 355 -19.31 17.32 36.42
C GLU A 355 -19.02 16.67 37.78
N GLN A 356 -18.97 15.34 37.87
CA GLN A 356 -18.59 14.65 39.10
C GLN A 356 -17.15 14.96 39.53
N LYS A 357 -16.20 15.03 38.58
CA LYS A 357 -14.82 15.45 38.86
C LYS A 357 -14.70 16.92 39.27
N ARG A 358 -15.58 17.79 38.79
CA ARG A 358 -15.64 19.21 39.21
C ARG A 358 -16.23 19.34 40.61
N ASN A 359 -17.29 18.59 40.93
CA ASN A 359 -17.96 18.65 42.22
C ASN A 359 -17.17 17.93 43.33
N GLY A 360 -16.41 16.88 43.01
CA GLY A 360 -15.53 16.18 43.96
C GLY A 360 -14.22 16.91 44.29
N LYS A 361 -13.99 18.11 43.75
CA LYS A 361 -12.80 18.93 44.00
C LYS A 361 -13.05 20.08 45.00
N VAL A 362 -14.27 20.17 45.54
CA VAL A 362 -14.73 21.20 46.49
C VAL A 362 -15.11 20.56 47.85
N SER A 363 -14.48 19.45 48.22
CA SER A 363 -14.66 18.82 49.54
C SER A 363 -13.32 18.58 50.21
#